data_AF-A0A2M8GG08-F1
#
_entry.id   AF-A0A2M8GG08-F1
#
_cell.length_a   1.000
_cell.length_b   1.000
_cell.length_c   1.000
_cell.angle_alpha   90.00
_cell.angle_beta   90.00
_cell.angle_gamma   90.00
#
_symmetry.space_group_name_H-M   'P 1'
#
loop_
_entity.id
_entity.type
_entity.pdbx_description
1 polymer ?
#
loop_
_entity_poly.entity_id
_entity_poly.type
_entity_poly.pdbx_seq_one_letter_code
_entity_poly.pdbx_strand_id
1 'polypeptide(L)' 'MKTFDLKEKIIFSADKPIKRHFLNARGFHAALICLKAGVEIPPHPEDYGVYLTVLEGKGVFTDINGK' A
#
# COMPACT_ATOMS: atom_id res chain seq x y z
N MET A 1 18.10 8.11 -13.96
CA MET A 1 17.25 7.29 -13.05
C MET A 1 16.79 8.18 -11.91
N LYS A 2 15.48 8.27 -11.65
CA LYS A 2 14.95 9.05 -10.51
C LYS A 2 14.76 8.11 -9.32
N THR A 3 15.31 8.47 -8.18
CA THR A 3 15.15 7.74 -6.91
C THR A 3 14.14 8.47 -6.03
N PHE A 4 13.37 7.72 -5.25
CA PHE A 4 12.40 8.26 -4.30
C PHE A 4 12.78 7.80 -2.90
N ASP A 5 12.97 8.74 -1.97
CA ASP A 5 13.04 8.40 -0.54
C ASP A 5 11.61 8.22 -0.01
N LEU A 6 11.29 6.98 0.35
CA LEU A 6 9.96 6.64 0.88
C LEU A 6 9.82 7.01 2.36
N LYS A 7 10.92 7.20 3.10
CA LYS A 7 10.88 7.51 4.54
C LYS A 7 10.16 8.83 4.82
N GLU A 8 10.34 9.81 3.94
CA GLU A 8 9.66 11.12 4.02
C GLU A 8 8.14 11.04 3.84
N LYS A 9 7.62 9.89 3.38
CA LYS A 9 6.19 9.69 3.08
C LYS A 9 5.49 8.81 4.11
N ILE A 10 6.22 8.27 5.08
CA ILE A 10 5.68 7.41 6.14
C ILE A 10 4.78 8.26 7.03
N ILE A 11 3.49 7.94 7.03
CA ILE A 11 2.49 8.51 7.93
C ILE A 11 1.53 7.40 8.28
N PHE A 12 1.20 7.28 9.57
CA PHE A 12 0.24 6.31 10.07
C PHE A 12 -1.01 7.00 10.59
N SER A 13 -2.14 6.30 10.53
CA SER A 13 -3.36 6.61 11.27
C SER A 13 -3.69 5.43 12.18
N ALA A 14 -4.33 5.72 13.32
CA ALA A 14 -4.81 4.68 14.23
C ALA A 14 -6.04 3.94 13.70
N ASP A 15 -6.78 4.55 12.77
CA ASP A 15 -8.13 4.10 12.43
C ASP A 15 -8.26 3.60 10.98
N LYS A 16 -7.35 4.01 10.08
CA LYS A 16 -7.46 3.69 8.65
C LYS A 16 -6.11 3.56 7.94
N PRO A 17 -6.07 2.84 6.81
CA PRO A 17 -4.91 2.83 5.92
C PRO A 17 -4.56 4.23 5.43
N ILE A 18 -3.25 4.55 5.38
CA ILE A 18 -2.76 5.75 4.70
C ILE A 18 -2.10 5.33 3.40
N LYS A 19 -2.65 5.78 2.27
CA LYS A 19 -2.10 5.62 0.92
C LYS A 19 -1.55 6.95 0.42
N ARG A 20 -0.27 6.99 0.02
CA ARG A 20 0.36 8.16 -0.58
C ARG A 20 1.05 7.83 -1.89
N HIS A 21 0.54 8.38 -2.99
CA HIS A 21 1.17 8.28 -4.29
C HIS A 21 2.52 9.00 -4.30
N PHE A 22 3.53 8.37 -4.90
CA PHE A 22 4.86 8.97 -5.05
C PHE A 22 5.38 8.91 -6.50
N LEU A 23 4.79 8.06 -7.34
CA LEU A 23 5.08 8.01 -8.76
C LEU A 23 3.78 7.86 -9.54
N ASN A 24 3.63 8.73 -10.53
CA ASN A 24 2.62 8.61 -11.57
C ASN A 24 3.36 8.51 -12.91
N ALA A 25 3.39 7.31 -13.48
CA ALA A 25 4.07 7.01 -14.73
C ALA A 25 3.05 6.54 -15.78
N ARG A 26 3.48 6.48 -17.04
CA ARG A 26 2.67 5.90 -18.10
C ARG A 26 2.61 4.38 -17.90
N GLY A 27 1.42 3.85 -17.65
CA GLY A 27 1.15 2.42 -17.50
C GLY A 27 1.16 1.88 -16.07
N PHE A 28 1.63 2.65 -15.07
CA PHE A 28 1.47 2.29 -13.66
C PHE A 28 1.59 3.50 -12.74
N HIS A 29 1.03 3.35 -11.55
CA HIS A 29 1.21 4.27 -10.44
C HIS A 29 1.85 3.50 -9.27
N ALA A 30 2.66 4.20 -8.47
CA ALA A 30 3.17 3.64 -7.23
C ALA A 30 2.74 4.50 -6.04
N ALA A 31 2.31 3.83 -4.98
CA ALA A 31 1.93 4.44 -3.72
C ALA A 31 2.56 3.68 -2.56
N LEU A 32 2.93 4.42 -1.52
CA LEU A 32 3.28 3.85 -0.23
C LEU A 32 1.99 3.68 0.57
N ILE A 33 1.78 2.49 1.11
CA ILE A 33 0.67 2.21 2.02
C ILE A 33 1.26 1.91 3.40
N CYS A 34 0.82 2.66 4.41
CA CYS A 34 1.23 2.50 5.80
C CYS A 34 0.03 2.06 6.63
N LEU A 35 0.17 0.93 7.32
CA LEU A 35 -0.83 0.35 8.20
C LEU A 35 -0.28 0.29 9.63
N LYS A 36 -1.04 0.81 10.59
CA LYS A 36 -0.75 0.57 12.01
C LYS A 36 -1.20 -0.86 12.37
N ALA A 37 -0.62 -1.47 13.39
CA ALA A 37 -1.05 -2.79 13.85
C ALA A 37 -2.56 -2.79 14.15
N GLY A 38 -3.28 -3.77 13.60
CA GLY A 38 -4.74 -3.89 13.70
C GLY A 38 -5.53 -3.11 12.65
N VAL A 39 -4.88 -2.26 11.84
CA VAL A 39 -5.51 -1.59 10.70
C VAL A 39 -5.37 -2.48 9.46
N GLU A 40 -6.47 -2.68 8.75
CA GLU A 40 -6.55 -3.54 7.57
C GLU A 40 -7.00 -2.76 6.32
N ILE A 41 -6.73 -3.36 5.16
CA ILE A 41 -7.36 -2.99 3.91
C ILE A 41 -8.29 -4.15 3.57
N PRO A 42 -9.61 -3.96 3.62
CA PRO A 42 -10.55 -5.02 3.26
C PRO A 42 -10.32 -5.50 1.82
N PRO A 43 -10.45 -6.80 1.52
CA PRO A 43 -10.41 -7.30 0.15
C PRO A 43 -11.44 -6.60 -0.74
N HIS A 44 -11.00 -6.16 -1.92
CA HIS A 44 -11.84 -5.50 -2.91
C HIS A 44 -11.30 -5.74 -4.33
N PRO A 45 -12.17 -5.70 -5.35
CA PRO A 45 -11.73 -5.78 -6.73
C PRO A 45 -11.04 -4.47 -7.15
N GLU A 46 -10.06 -4.60 -8.03
CA GLU A 46 -9.42 -3.50 -8.75
C GLU A 46 -9.52 -3.82 -10.26
N ASP A 47 -9.77 -2.82 -11.10
CA ASP A 47 -9.89 -2.98 -12.55
C ASP A 47 -8.53 -2.98 -13.27
N TYR A 48 -7.44 -3.11 -12.51
CA TYR A 48 -6.05 -3.20 -12.96
C TYR A 48 -5.26 -4.23 -12.14
N GLY A 49 -4.10 -4.64 -12.68
CA GLY A 49 -3.18 -5.52 -11.96
C GLY A 49 -2.48 -4.78 -10.82
N VAL A 50 -2.51 -5.36 -9.62
CA VAL A 50 -1.85 -4.81 -8.43
C VAL A 50 -0.66 -5.68 -8.03
N TYR A 51 0.47 -5.05 -7.73
CA TYR A 51 1.64 -5.68 -7.16
C TYR A 51 1.93 -5.07 -5.79
N LEU A 52 1.94 -5.90 -4.75
CA LEU A 52 2.16 -5.48 -3.37
C LEU A 52 3.50 -6.06 -2.88
N THR A 53 4.36 -5.20 -2.34
CA THR A 53 5.60 -5.60 -1.65
C THR A 53 5.55 -5.10 -0.21
N VAL A 54 5.81 -5.99 0.74
CA VAL A 54 6.03 -5.61 2.13
C VAL A 54 7.46 -5.06 2.26
N LEU A 55 7.58 -3.76 2.52
CA LEU A 55 8.88 -3.10 2.71
C LEU A 55 9.38 -3.21 4.16
N GLU A 56 8.47 -3.16 5.13
CA GLU A 56 8.76 -3.26 6.57
C GLU A 56 7.54 -3.83 7.31
N GLY A 57 7.80 -4.54 8.42
CA GLY A 57 6.76 -5.16 9.24
C GLY A 57 6.28 -6.51 8.70
N LYS A 58 5.10 -6.93 9.14
CA LYS A 58 4.46 -8.19 8.73
C LYS A 58 2.94 -8.05 8.72
N GLY A 59 2.29 -8.85 7.88
CA GLY A 59 0.84 -8.92 7.74
C GLY A 59 0.44 -10.13 6.91
N VAL A 60 -0.83 -10.18 6.51
CA VAL A 60 -1.39 -11.23 5.67
C VAL A 60 -2.07 -10.57 4.48
N PHE A 61 -1.78 -11.06 3.27
CA PHE A 61 -2.57 -10.73 2.09
C PHE A 61 -3.74 -11.69 2.02
N THR A 62 -4.93 -11.14 1.81
CA THR A 62 -6.16 -11.92 1.74
C THR A 62 -6.91 -11.69 0.44
N ASP A 63 -7.67 -12.70 0.01
CA ASP A 63 -8.59 -12.60 -1.14
C ASP A 63 -10.02 -12.23 -0.72
N ILE A 64 -10.96 -12.22 -1.67
CA ILE A 64 -12.39 -11.92 -1.41
C ILE A 64 -13.06 -12.86 -0.39
N ASN A 65 -12.43 -14.00 -0.07
CA ASN A 65 -12.90 -14.98 0.90
C ASN A 65 -12.22 -14.79 2.27
N GLY A 66 -11.37 -13.77 2.43
CA GLY A 66 -10.62 -13.51 3.66
C GLY A 66 -9.56 -14.57 3.97
N LYS A 67 -9.16 -15.36 2.96
CA LYS A 67 -8.12 -16.39 3.07
C LYS A 67 -6.76 -15.85 2.69
#